data_AF-A0A820STH1-F1
#
_entry.id   AF-A0A820STH1-F1
#
_cell.length_a   1.000
_cell.length_b   1.000
_cell.length_c   1.000
_cell.angle_alpha   90.00
_cell.angle_beta   90.00
_cell.angle_gamma   90.00
#
_symmetry.space_group_name_H-M   'P 1'
#
loop_
_entity.id
_entity.type
_entity.pdbx_description
1 polymer ?
#
loop_
_entity_poly.entity_id
_entity_poly.type
_entity_poly.pdbx_seq_one_letter_code
_entity_poly.pdbx_strand_id
1 'polypeptide(L)'
;MGLTPTVCIAQDYIQGKPVDDLRLRKVILELPDNKTEHLPGYLSLVPGMPVLLTENVATELGLSNGTRGIFHQLVYNESPEDVQWQDKNFPQNTNFIMQRKYALVEFAGCKLDSTLAELQCKIVPIAISEQTFLFDAKELLPDNVAKAAKINKKTTKLSVKRRALPLIPAYSMTTHKSQDQTLGKIIVDLVMPPGPLEVASVYVPLSRVKRFDDLLIIRPFEFATLQVKPSTAQIEELKRLDRIAQNTRKSFQFIV
;
A
#
# COMPACT_ATOMS: atom_id res chain seq x y z
N MET A 1 0.07 -0.60 31.75
CA MET A 1 -0.39 0.64 31.09
C MET A 1 -0.90 0.24 29.72
N GLY A 2 -2.16 0.54 29.39
CA GLY A 2 -2.70 0.24 28.06
C GLY A 2 -1.98 1.08 27.00
N LEU A 3 -1.63 0.49 25.87
CA LEU A 3 -1.11 1.23 24.72
C LEU A 3 -2.21 2.20 24.23
N THR A 4 -1.90 3.48 24.18
CA THR A 4 -2.76 4.51 23.58
C THR A 4 -2.54 4.47 22.06
N PRO A 5 -3.55 4.09 21.25
CA PRO A 5 -3.38 4.04 19.80
C PRO A 5 -3.08 5.44 19.26
N THR A 6 -2.10 5.56 18.37
CA THR A 6 -1.80 6.83 17.68
C THR A 6 -2.23 6.73 16.23
N VAL A 7 -2.98 7.71 15.74
CA VAL A 7 -3.44 7.77 14.35
C VAL A 7 -3.01 9.09 13.73
N CYS A 8 -2.16 9.02 12.72
CA CYS A 8 -1.79 10.18 11.92
C CYS A 8 -2.90 10.44 10.88
N ILE A 9 -3.46 11.65 10.85
CA ILE A 9 -4.55 12.04 9.95
C ILE A 9 -3.99 12.82 8.76
N ALA A 10 -4.33 12.48 7.53
CA ALA A 10 -3.93 13.23 6.34
C ALA A 10 -4.39 14.70 6.38
N GLN A 11 -3.64 15.57 5.71
CA GLN A 11 -4.02 16.98 5.51
C GLN A 11 -4.38 17.18 4.04
N ASP A 12 -5.64 17.50 3.79
CA ASP A 12 -6.21 17.60 2.45
C ASP A 12 -6.53 19.05 2.10
N TYR A 13 -6.24 19.43 0.85
CA TYR A 13 -6.43 20.77 0.31
C TYR A 13 -7.18 20.72 -1.02
N ILE A 14 -8.12 21.64 -1.22
CA ILE A 14 -8.82 21.84 -2.49
C ILE A 14 -8.60 23.29 -2.91
N GLN A 15 -8.11 23.49 -4.15
CA GLN A 15 -7.78 24.82 -4.66
C GLN A 15 -6.85 25.63 -3.71
N GLY A 16 -5.92 24.93 -3.04
CA GLY A 16 -4.97 25.53 -2.10
C GLY A 16 -5.53 25.85 -0.71
N LYS A 17 -6.82 25.61 -0.44
CA LYS A 17 -7.44 25.82 0.86
C LYS A 17 -7.59 24.49 1.61
N PRO A 18 -7.38 24.45 2.94
CA PRO A 18 -7.69 23.27 3.74
C PRO A 18 -9.15 22.82 3.55
N VAL A 19 -9.39 21.52 3.61
CA VAL A 19 -10.75 20.97 3.58
C VAL A 19 -11.35 21.06 4.99
N ASP A 20 -12.06 22.16 5.26
CA ASP A 20 -12.63 22.45 6.59
C ASP A 20 -14.03 21.85 6.80
N ASP A 21 -14.78 21.56 5.74
CA ASP A 21 -16.09 20.92 5.85
C ASP A 21 -15.94 19.50 6.41
N LEU A 22 -16.52 19.27 7.60
CA LEU A 22 -16.33 18.02 8.35
C LEU A 22 -16.83 16.79 7.59
N ARG A 23 -17.90 16.90 6.80
CA ARG A 23 -18.45 15.77 6.04
C ARG A 23 -17.54 15.43 4.88
N LEU A 24 -17.15 16.43 4.09
CA LEU A 24 -16.24 16.28 2.97
C LEU A 24 -14.88 15.74 3.42
N ARG A 25 -14.32 16.31 4.50
CA ARG A 25 -13.07 15.87 5.09
C ARG A 25 -13.15 14.40 5.50
N LYS A 26 -14.21 14.00 6.20
CA LYS A 26 -14.39 12.60 6.61
C LYS A 26 -14.44 11.65 5.41
N VAL A 27 -15.26 11.94 4.40
CA VAL A 27 -15.38 11.10 3.21
C VAL A 27 -14.04 10.97 2.48
N ILE A 28 -13.31 12.08 2.32
CA ILE A 28 -11.99 12.07 1.68
C ILE A 28 -10.96 11.25 2.49
N LEU A 29 -10.98 11.34 3.83
CA LEU A 29 -10.09 10.57 4.70
C LEU A 29 -10.38 9.06 4.69
N GLU A 30 -11.65 8.69 4.54
CA GLU A 30 -12.10 7.28 4.49
C GLU A 30 -11.91 6.63 3.11
N LEU A 31 -11.43 7.38 2.10
CA LEU A 31 -11.13 6.81 0.79
C LEU A 31 -10.08 5.70 0.89
N PRO A 32 -10.25 4.62 0.12
CA PRO A 32 -9.21 3.63 -0.08
C PRO A 32 -7.90 4.30 -0.54
N ASP A 33 -6.78 3.81 -0.02
CA ASP A 33 -5.44 4.30 -0.34
C ASP A 33 -5.14 4.22 -1.86
N ASN A 34 -5.63 3.18 -2.54
CA ASN A 34 -5.52 3.04 -4.00
C ASN A 34 -6.30 4.10 -4.81
N LYS A 35 -7.17 4.90 -4.18
CA LYS A 35 -7.84 6.07 -4.78
C LYS A 35 -7.15 7.39 -4.43
N THR A 36 -6.12 7.34 -3.61
CA THR A 36 -5.46 8.52 -3.04
C THR A 36 -3.95 8.45 -3.23
N GLU A 37 -3.53 7.91 -4.38
CA GLU A 37 -2.11 7.71 -4.74
C GLU A 37 -1.31 6.97 -3.66
N HIS A 38 -1.94 5.99 -3.00
CA HIS A 38 -1.37 5.21 -1.90
C HIS A 38 -0.99 6.02 -0.66
N LEU A 39 -1.58 7.20 -0.46
CA LEU A 39 -1.47 7.98 0.77
C LEU A 39 -2.74 7.84 1.63
N PRO A 40 -2.70 7.05 2.72
CA PRO A 40 -3.88 6.80 3.53
C PRO A 40 -4.37 8.07 4.23
N GLY A 41 -5.70 8.21 4.37
CA GLY A 41 -6.30 9.31 5.13
C GLY A 41 -6.09 9.14 6.64
N TYR A 42 -6.21 7.91 7.13
CA TYR A 42 -5.86 7.54 8.50
C TYR A 42 -4.73 6.52 8.51
N LEU A 43 -3.62 6.85 9.17
CA LEU A 43 -2.49 5.94 9.36
C LEU A 43 -2.33 5.63 10.84
N SER A 44 -2.76 4.43 11.25
CA SER A 44 -2.53 3.92 12.60
C SER A 44 -1.07 3.54 12.76
N LEU A 45 -0.44 4.02 13.84
CA LEU A 45 0.97 3.83 14.13
C LEU A 45 1.17 3.28 15.54
N VAL A 46 1.91 2.18 15.64
CA VAL A 46 2.31 1.55 16.90
C VAL A 46 3.80 1.19 16.80
N PRO A 47 4.67 1.64 17.71
CA PRO A 47 6.07 1.27 17.72
C PRO A 47 6.27 -0.25 17.58
N GLY A 48 7.19 -0.66 16.70
CA GLY A 48 7.46 -2.05 16.35
C GLY A 48 6.58 -2.62 15.24
N MET A 49 5.58 -1.88 14.73
CA MET A 49 4.74 -2.39 13.64
C MET A 49 5.51 -2.41 12.30
N PRO A 50 5.30 -3.44 11.46
CA PRO A 50 5.81 -3.45 10.11
C PRO A 50 5.08 -2.41 9.27
N VAL A 51 5.83 -1.65 8.49
CA VAL A 51 5.34 -0.66 7.53
C VAL A 51 5.95 -0.88 6.15
N LEU A 52 5.27 -0.39 5.11
CA LEU A 52 5.72 -0.41 3.73
C LEU A 52 5.84 1.02 3.21
N LEU A 53 6.94 1.35 2.53
CA LEU A 53 7.02 2.60 1.77
C LEU A 53 6.10 2.55 0.57
N THR A 54 5.36 3.63 0.32
CA THR A 54 4.45 3.74 -0.83
C THR A 54 5.02 4.54 -2.00
N GLU A 55 6.22 5.10 -1.85
CA GLU A 55 6.92 5.86 -2.89
C GLU A 55 8.43 5.59 -2.87
N ASN A 56 9.12 6.11 -3.89
CA ASN A 56 10.57 6.08 -3.97
C ASN A 56 11.14 7.28 -3.20
N VAL A 57 11.81 7.02 -2.08
CA VAL A 57 12.41 8.06 -1.23
C VAL A 57 13.88 8.27 -1.59
N ALA A 58 14.66 7.19 -1.65
CA ALA A 58 16.08 7.18 -1.98
C ALA A 58 16.48 5.80 -2.49
N THR A 59 16.33 5.57 -3.80
CA THR A 59 16.52 4.24 -4.42
C THR A 59 17.97 3.76 -4.33
N GLU A 60 18.92 4.69 -4.35
CA GLU A 60 20.35 4.48 -4.14
C GLU A 60 20.66 3.88 -2.76
N LEU A 61 19.85 4.23 -1.74
CA LEU A 61 19.94 3.69 -0.38
C LEU A 61 19.07 2.44 -0.17
N GLY A 62 18.38 1.97 -1.21
CA GLY A 62 17.43 0.86 -1.12
C GLY A 62 16.08 1.24 -0.51
N LEU A 63 15.72 2.53 -0.51
CA LEU A 63 14.45 3.05 0.00
C LEU A 63 13.49 3.35 -1.16
N SER A 64 13.00 2.28 -1.79
CA SER A 64 12.03 2.35 -2.89
C SER A 64 10.61 2.00 -2.45
N ASN A 65 9.63 2.26 -3.32
CA ASN A 65 8.25 1.78 -3.13
C ASN A 65 8.23 0.26 -2.91
N GLY A 66 7.50 -0.20 -1.91
CA GLY A 66 7.43 -1.61 -1.53
C GLY A 66 8.52 -2.04 -0.54
N THR A 67 9.45 -1.16 -0.16
CA THR A 67 10.44 -1.50 0.86
C THR A 67 9.77 -1.61 2.22
N ARG A 68 9.99 -2.75 2.89
CA ARG A 68 9.46 -3.02 4.23
C ARG A 68 10.40 -2.47 5.29
N GLY A 69 9.83 -1.80 6.28
CA GLY A 69 10.53 -1.31 7.46
C GLY A 69 9.77 -1.62 8.75
N ILE A 70 10.39 -1.28 9.88
CA ILE A 70 9.79 -1.34 11.21
C ILE A 70 9.61 0.09 11.70
N PHE A 71 8.39 0.49 12.01
CA PHE A 71 8.10 1.82 12.52
C PHE A 71 8.58 1.93 13.98
N HIS A 72 9.34 2.97 14.30
CA HIS A 72 9.85 3.22 15.65
C HIS A 72 9.06 4.31 16.36
N GLN A 73 9.00 5.50 15.75
CA GLN A 73 8.46 6.69 16.42
C GLN A 73 7.91 7.69 15.41
N LEU A 74 6.82 8.36 15.80
CA LEU A 74 6.32 9.54 15.10
C LEU A 74 6.90 10.79 15.75
N VAL A 75 7.48 11.68 14.95
CA VAL A 75 7.88 13.02 15.41
C VAL A 75 6.84 14.01 14.93
N TYR A 76 6.25 14.76 15.86
CA TYR A 76 5.16 15.69 15.61
C TYR A 76 5.22 16.89 16.56
N ASN A 77 4.51 17.95 16.22
CA ASN A 77 4.22 19.05 17.14
C ASN A 77 2.83 18.82 17.73
N GLU A 78 2.65 19.13 19.00
CA GLU A 78 1.31 19.15 19.60
C GLU A 78 0.47 20.27 19.00
N SER A 79 -0.75 19.96 18.58
CA SER A 79 -1.73 20.94 18.11
C SER A 79 -3.01 20.87 18.95
N PRO A 80 -3.66 22.00 19.28
CA PRO A 80 -5.00 21.99 19.89
C PRO A 80 -6.04 21.22 19.06
N GLU A 81 -5.86 21.18 17.73
CA GLU A 81 -6.74 20.46 16.80
C GLU A 81 -6.66 18.93 16.96
N ASP A 82 -5.52 18.41 17.42
CA ASP A 82 -5.28 16.97 17.65
C ASP A 82 -6.21 16.45 18.76
N VAL A 83 -6.49 17.29 19.76
CA VAL A 83 -7.27 16.95 20.96
C VAL A 83 -8.78 16.91 20.69
N GLN A 84 -9.26 17.58 19.64
CA GLN A 84 -10.70 17.69 19.35
C GLN A 84 -11.21 16.67 18.34
N TRP A 85 -10.33 15.95 17.64
CA TRP A 85 -10.76 14.97 16.66
C TRP A 85 -11.33 13.72 17.33
N GLN A 86 -12.52 13.32 16.90
CA GLN A 86 -13.14 12.06 17.32
C GLN A 86 -13.70 11.35 16.09
N ASP A 87 -13.37 10.07 15.97
CA ASP A 87 -13.93 9.21 14.93
C ASP A 87 -14.37 7.89 15.57
N LYS A 88 -15.61 7.49 15.26
CA LYS A 88 -16.27 6.30 15.83
C LYS A 88 -15.60 4.99 15.41
N ASN A 89 -14.79 5.01 14.35
CA ASN A 89 -14.05 3.86 13.86
C ASN A 89 -12.84 3.52 14.74
N PHE A 90 -12.45 4.41 15.66
CA PHE A 90 -11.29 4.24 16.54
C PHE A 90 -11.70 4.24 18.02
N PRO A 91 -10.91 3.59 18.90
CA PRO A 91 -11.13 3.64 20.35
C PRO A 91 -11.17 5.07 20.89
N GLN A 92 -11.96 5.32 21.93
CA GLN A 92 -12.13 6.66 22.51
C GLN A 92 -10.83 7.28 23.03
N ASN A 93 -9.85 6.46 23.41
CA ASN A 93 -8.54 6.89 23.88
C ASN A 93 -7.50 7.03 22.74
N THR A 94 -7.91 7.11 21.48
CA THR A 94 -6.98 7.28 20.35
C THR A 94 -6.40 8.69 20.34
N ASN A 95 -5.08 8.78 20.24
CA ASN A 95 -4.38 10.04 20.02
C ASN A 95 -4.30 10.34 18.52
N PHE A 96 -5.00 11.36 18.06
CA PHE A 96 -5.01 11.76 16.65
C PHE A 96 -3.97 12.84 16.39
N ILE A 97 -3.10 12.65 15.40
CA ILE A 97 -2.00 13.57 15.10
C ILE A 97 -2.16 14.14 13.70
N MET A 98 -2.33 15.46 13.61
CA MET A 98 -2.36 16.21 12.34
C MET A 98 -1.03 16.92 12.07
N GLN A 99 -0.28 17.36 13.08
CA GLN A 99 0.96 18.13 12.87
C GLN A 99 2.24 17.26 12.97
N ARG A 100 2.26 16.14 12.24
CA ARG A 100 3.46 15.30 12.05
C ARG A 100 4.56 16.03 11.27
N LYS A 101 5.82 15.75 11.61
CA LYS A 101 7.02 16.19 10.88
C LYS A 101 7.59 15.07 10.03
N TYR A 102 7.84 13.91 10.64
CA TYR A 102 8.37 12.72 10.00
C TYR A 102 8.15 11.49 10.88
N ALA A 103 8.29 10.29 10.30
CA ALA A 103 8.33 9.03 11.03
C ALA A 103 9.75 8.46 11.01
N LEU A 104 10.23 7.96 12.15
CA LEU A 104 11.46 7.18 12.22
C LEU A 104 11.14 5.73 11.90
N VAL A 105 11.76 5.19 10.85
CA VAL A 105 11.54 3.82 10.37
C VAL A 105 12.88 3.14 10.18
N GLU A 106 12.99 1.91 10.70
CA GLU A 106 14.16 1.07 10.50
C GLU A 106 14.01 0.23 9.23
N PHE A 107 15.02 0.27 8.37
CA PHE A 107 15.06 -0.49 7.13
C PHE A 107 16.27 -1.42 7.13
N ALA A 108 16.07 -2.71 7.45
CA ALA A 108 17.16 -3.68 7.59
C ALA A 108 18.04 -3.81 6.33
N GLY A 109 17.45 -3.63 5.15
CA GLY A 109 18.12 -3.68 3.84
C GLY A 109 18.64 -2.32 3.32
N CYS A 110 18.54 -1.25 4.12
CA CYS A 110 19.07 0.06 3.74
C CYS A 110 20.60 -0.01 3.62
N LYS A 111 21.15 0.55 2.54
CA LYS A 111 22.59 0.56 2.22
C LYS A 111 23.34 1.71 2.91
N LEU A 112 22.80 2.21 4.01
CA LEU A 112 23.39 3.29 4.76
C LEU A 112 24.40 2.69 5.74
N ASP A 113 25.70 2.83 5.41
CA ASP A 113 26.79 2.20 6.17
C ASP A 113 27.21 3.00 7.42
N SER A 114 26.79 4.27 7.52
CA SER A 114 27.07 5.15 8.66
C SER A 114 25.78 5.56 9.39
N THR A 115 25.89 6.04 10.62
CA THR A 115 24.76 6.66 11.32
C THR A 115 24.37 8.00 10.69
N LEU A 116 23.07 8.31 10.63
CA LEU A 116 22.59 9.64 10.25
C LEU A 116 22.62 10.53 11.49
N ALA A 117 23.73 11.26 11.68
CA ALA A 117 23.96 12.09 12.86
C ALA A 117 23.78 11.29 14.16
N GLU A 118 22.79 11.66 14.98
CA GLU A 118 22.47 11.04 16.28
C GLU A 118 21.60 9.77 16.15
N LEU A 119 21.14 9.42 14.95
CA LEU A 119 20.27 8.25 14.75
C LEU A 119 21.07 6.95 14.70
N GLN A 120 20.49 5.89 15.26
CA GLN A 120 21.03 4.55 15.11
C GLN A 120 21.07 4.14 13.62
N CYS A 121 22.04 3.29 13.27
CA CYS A 121 22.22 2.81 11.91
C CYS A 121 20.91 2.20 11.38
N LYS A 122 20.60 2.44 10.09
CA LYS A 122 19.39 1.98 9.38
C LYS A 122 18.06 2.57 9.84
N ILE A 123 18.03 3.45 10.86
CA ILE A 123 16.85 4.25 11.17
C ILE A 123 16.87 5.50 10.31
N VAL A 124 15.84 5.67 9.49
CA VAL A 124 15.74 6.76 8.52
C VAL A 124 14.49 7.61 8.82
N PRO A 125 14.62 8.95 8.86
CA PRO A 125 13.47 9.84 8.94
C PRO A 125 12.72 9.86 7.61
N ILE A 126 11.49 9.37 7.60
CA ILE A 126 10.56 9.41 6.47
C ILE A 126 9.71 10.66 6.58
N ALA A 127 9.97 11.61 5.69
CA ALA A 127 9.25 12.87 5.61
C ALA A 127 7.82 12.69 5.05
N ILE A 128 7.01 13.74 5.20
CA ILE A 128 5.68 13.81 4.61
C ILE A 128 5.80 13.92 3.09
N SER A 129 5.00 13.13 2.38
CA SER A 129 4.81 13.22 0.94
C SER A 129 3.54 14.00 0.60
N GLU A 130 3.49 14.49 -0.62
CA GLU A 130 2.38 15.26 -1.16
C GLU A 130 1.95 14.68 -2.50
N GLN A 131 0.68 14.27 -2.60
CA GLN A 131 0.12 13.71 -3.82
C GLN A 131 -1.21 14.37 -4.16
N THR A 132 -1.57 14.37 -5.44
CA THR A 132 -2.84 14.93 -5.91
C THR A 132 -3.67 13.84 -6.57
N PHE A 133 -4.92 13.70 -6.14
CA PHE A 133 -5.88 12.75 -6.71
C PHE A 133 -7.21 13.42 -7.06
N LEU A 134 -8.03 12.71 -7.82
CA LEU A 134 -9.36 13.16 -8.20
C LEU A 134 -10.42 12.49 -7.32
N PHE A 135 -11.22 13.30 -6.64
CA PHE A 135 -12.35 12.89 -5.82
C PHE A 135 -13.66 13.12 -6.60
N ASP A 136 -14.54 12.14 -6.67
CA ASP A 136 -15.86 12.31 -7.31
C ASP A 136 -16.86 12.81 -6.27
N ALA A 137 -17.44 13.99 -6.49
CA ALA A 137 -18.43 14.56 -5.56
C ALA A 137 -19.66 13.67 -5.34
N LYS A 138 -19.90 12.67 -6.20
CA LYS A 138 -20.93 11.64 -5.96
C LYS A 138 -20.69 10.83 -4.69
N GLU A 139 -19.45 10.70 -4.24
CA GLU A 139 -19.09 9.99 -3.01
C GLU A 139 -19.61 10.70 -1.74
N LEU A 140 -20.09 11.94 -1.85
CA LEU A 140 -20.79 12.66 -0.78
C LEU A 140 -22.29 12.33 -0.70
N LEU A 141 -22.86 11.70 -1.73
CA LEU A 141 -24.29 11.42 -1.81
C LEU A 141 -24.60 10.07 -1.15
N PRO A 142 -25.64 9.97 -0.31
CA PRO A 142 -26.15 8.67 0.13
C PRO A 142 -26.57 7.83 -1.07
N ASP A 143 -26.24 6.54 -1.07
CA ASP A 143 -26.52 5.59 -2.17
C ASP A 143 -27.99 5.61 -2.65
N ASN A 144 -28.91 5.90 -1.73
CA ASN A 144 -30.35 5.97 -1.98
C ASN A 144 -30.76 7.18 -2.83
N VAL A 145 -30.00 8.27 -2.80
CA VAL A 145 -30.27 9.52 -3.55
C VAL A 145 -29.56 9.51 -4.90
N ALA A 146 -28.36 8.92 -4.98
CA ALA A 146 -27.59 8.81 -6.21
C ALA A 146 -28.29 7.98 -7.30
N LYS A 147 -29.11 6.99 -6.92
CA LYS A 147 -29.93 6.18 -7.85
C LYS A 147 -31.20 6.88 -8.33
N ALA A 148 -31.80 7.75 -7.51
CA ALA A 148 -33.05 8.46 -7.83
C ALA A 148 -32.81 9.72 -8.67
N ALA A 149 -31.67 10.38 -8.46
CA ALA A 149 -31.28 11.53 -9.27
C ALA A 149 -30.70 11.04 -10.60
N LYS A 150 -31.43 11.24 -11.71
CA LYS A 150 -30.88 11.19 -13.08
C LYS A 150 -29.87 12.34 -13.25
N ILE A 151 -28.73 12.27 -12.55
CA ILE A 151 -27.71 13.32 -12.58
C ILE A 151 -27.02 13.23 -13.94
N ASN A 152 -27.24 14.26 -14.75
CA ASN A 152 -26.56 14.48 -16.02
C ASN A 152 -25.05 14.22 -15.91
N LYS A 153 -24.48 13.60 -16.95
CA LYS A 153 -23.05 13.21 -17.13
C LYS A 153 -22.03 14.36 -17.09
N LYS A 154 -22.16 15.38 -16.24
CA LYS A 154 -21.11 16.37 -16.00
C LYS A 154 -20.25 15.93 -14.82
N THR A 155 -19.03 15.53 -15.13
CA THR A 155 -17.94 15.18 -14.21
C THR A 155 -17.73 16.28 -13.18
N THR A 156 -18.13 16.03 -11.93
CA THR A 156 -17.86 16.92 -10.79
C THR A 156 -16.67 16.37 -10.00
N LYS A 157 -15.54 16.14 -10.70
CA LYS A 157 -14.32 15.65 -10.07
C LYS A 157 -13.58 16.84 -9.44
N LEU A 158 -13.34 16.76 -8.14
CA LEU A 158 -12.55 17.73 -7.40
C LEU A 158 -11.10 17.25 -7.34
N SER A 159 -10.16 18.15 -7.60
CA SER A 159 -8.74 17.86 -7.39
C SER A 159 -8.40 18.10 -5.92
N VAL A 160 -8.01 17.03 -5.24
CA VAL A 160 -7.63 17.03 -3.82
C VAL A 160 -6.14 16.80 -3.73
N LYS A 161 -5.48 17.68 -3.01
CA LYS A 161 -4.05 17.61 -2.72
C LYS A 161 -3.85 17.14 -1.28
N ARG A 162 -3.26 15.98 -1.10
CA ARG A 162 -3.06 15.31 0.19
C ARG A 162 -1.61 15.38 0.61
N ARG A 163 -1.38 15.77 1.85
CA ARG A 163 -0.09 15.64 2.55
C ARG A 163 -0.22 14.52 3.57
N ALA A 164 0.62 13.49 3.52
CA ALA A 164 0.62 12.35 4.47
C ALA A 164 1.97 11.64 4.50
N LEU A 165 2.20 10.78 5.49
CA LEU A 165 3.38 9.91 5.48
C LEU A 165 3.22 8.88 4.36
N PRO A 166 4.25 8.63 3.52
CA PRO A 166 4.22 7.62 2.46
C PRO A 166 4.44 6.21 3.03
N LEU A 167 3.62 5.87 4.03
CA LEU A 167 3.71 4.63 4.79
C LEU A 167 2.33 3.99 4.90
N ILE A 168 2.28 2.67 4.79
CA ILE A 168 1.10 1.86 5.11
C ILE A 168 1.49 0.69 6.02
N PRO A 169 0.56 0.15 6.83
CA PRO A 169 0.81 -1.07 7.59
C PRO A 169 1.18 -2.24 6.66
N ALA A 170 2.16 -3.05 7.07
CA ALA A 170 2.69 -4.16 6.27
C ALA A 170 2.52 -5.53 6.97
N TYR A 171 1.40 -5.72 7.66
CA TYR A 171 1.02 -7.03 8.22
C TYR A 171 0.48 -7.98 7.15
N SER A 172 -0.24 -7.43 6.17
CA SER A 172 -0.73 -8.13 5.00
C SER A 172 -0.38 -7.32 3.76
N MET A 173 -0.28 -8.00 2.63
CA MET A 173 0.04 -7.37 1.35
C MET A 173 -0.74 -8.10 0.26
N THR A 174 -1.18 -7.35 -0.75
CA THR A 174 -1.86 -7.94 -1.89
C THR A 174 -0.87 -8.73 -2.74
N THR A 175 -1.37 -9.75 -3.43
CA THR A 175 -0.59 -10.54 -4.40
C THR A 175 0.18 -9.65 -5.38
N HIS A 176 -0.49 -8.64 -5.93
CA HIS A 176 0.10 -7.68 -6.87
C HIS A 176 1.28 -6.91 -6.26
N LYS A 177 1.16 -6.44 -5.01
CA LYS A 177 2.24 -5.72 -4.32
C LYS A 177 3.41 -6.64 -3.93
N SER A 178 3.16 -7.94 -3.76
CA SER A 178 4.20 -8.95 -3.51
C SER A 178 4.99 -9.35 -4.76
N GLN A 179 4.53 -8.97 -5.96
CA GLN A 179 5.17 -9.32 -7.21
C GLN A 179 6.63 -8.82 -7.22
N ASP A 180 7.52 -9.63 -7.78
CA ASP A 180 8.97 -9.41 -7.84
C ASP A 180 9.71 -9.38 -6.49
N GLN A 181 9.01 -9.61 -5.38
CA GLN A 181 9.63 -9.78 -4.06
C GLN A 181 9.91 -11.26 -3.76
N THR A 182 11.02 -11.53 -3.08
CA THR A 182 11.25 -12.81 -2.39
C THR A 182 11.00 -12.62 -0.91
N LEU A 183 10.05 -13.36 -0.36
CA LEU A 183 9.62 -13.28 1.04
C LEU A 183 10.19 -14.46 1.83
N GLY A 184 10.37 -14.26 3.14
CA GLY A 184 10.88 -15.28 4.06
C GLY A 184 9.84 -16.36 4.31
N LYS A 185 8.97 -16.14 5.30
CA LYS A 185 7.81 -16.98 5.61
C LYS A 185 6.53 -16.23 5.31
N ILE A 186 5.57 -16.87 4.66
CA ILE A 186 4.30 -16.24 4.29
C ILE A 186 3.10 -17.09 4.68
N ILE A 187 2.01 -16.41 4.98
CA ILE A 187 0.69 -17.01 5.08
C ILE A 187 -0.11 -16.53 3.87
N VAL A 188 -0.70 -17.45 3.13
CA VAL A 188 -1.50 -17.14 1.94
C VAL A 188 -2.94 -17.61 2.13
N ASP A 189 -3.87 -16.84 1.59
CA ASP A 189 -5.26 -17.25 1.43
C ASP A 189 -5.52 -17.52 -0.06
N LEU A 190 -5.94 -18.75 -0.38
CA LEU A 190 -6.24 -19.17 -1.75
C LEU A 190 -7.75 -19.23 -2.02
N VAL A 191 -8.58 -18.84 -1.07
CA VAL A 191 -10.02 -18.66 -1.32
C VAL A 191 -10.21 -17.29 -1.95
N MET A 192 -10.45 -17.30 -3.26
CA MET A 192 -10.48 -16.10 -4.08
C MET A 192 -11.85 -15.39 -3.97
N PRO A 193 -11.88 -14.05 -4.03
CA PRO A 193 -13.13 -13.31 -4.09
C PRO A 193 -13.91 -13.64 -5.38
N PRO A 194 -15.22 -13.38 -5.44
CA PRO A 194 -16.03 -13.61 -6.63
C PRO A 194 -15.47 -12.82 -7.82
N GLY A 195 -15.19 -13.51 -8.93
CA GLY A 195 -14.65 -12.86 -10.13
C GLY A 195 -13.86 -13.82 -11.02
N PRO A 196 -13.31 -13.32 -12.14
CA PRO A 196 -12.43 -14.11 -12.98
C PRO A 196 -11.15 -14.47 -12.22
N LEU A 197 -10.89 -15.78 -12.13
CA LEU A 197 -9.67 -16.28 -11.52
C LEU A 197 -8.55 -16.31 -12.55
N GLU A 198 -7.51 -15.51 -12.32
CA GLU A 198 -6.31 -15.49 -13.16
C GLU A 198 -5.21 -16.38 -12.59
N VAL A 199 -4.40 -17.00 -13.46
CA VAL A 199 -3.25 -17.83 -13.05
C VAL A 199 -2.33 -17.08 -12.08
N ALA A 200 -2.09 -15.79 -12.35
CA ALA A 200 -1.24 -14.94 -11.54
C ALA A 200 -1.73 -14.81 -10.09
N SER A 201 -3.03 -14.88 -9.85
CA SER A 201 -3.63 -14.76 -8.51
C SER A 201 -3.17 -15.88 -7.56
N VAL A 202 -2.81 -17.04 -8.12
CA VAL A 202 -2.37 -18.24 -7.39
C VAL A 202 -0.87 -18.44 -7.51
N TYR A 203 -0.32 -18.29 -8.72
CA TYR A 203 1.10 -18.51 -8.98
C TYR A 203 1.99 -17.46 -8.30
N VAL A 204 1.63 -16.18 -8.35
CA VAL A 204 2.45 -15.11 -7.76
C VAL A 204 2.66 -15.32 -6.27
N PRO A 205 1.64 -15.47 -5.41
CA PRO A 205 1.87 -15.56 -3.98
C PRO A 205 2.61 -16.86 -3.60
N LEU A 206 2.32 -17.99 -4.26
CA LEU A 206 3.00 -19.27 -4.00
C LEU A 206 4.48 -19.25 -4.39
N SER A 207 4.85 -18.47 -5.40
CA SER A 207 6.25 -18.34 -5.87
C SER A 207 7.08 -17.32 -5.07
N ARG A 208 6.53 -16.67 -4.03
CA ARG A 208 7.28 -15.65 -3.26
C ARG A 208 8.26 -16.28 -2.26
N VAL A 209 8.07 -17.54 -1.87
CA VAL A 209 8.96 -18.25 -0.94
C VAL A 209 9.94 -19.15 -1.67
N LYS A 210 11.12 -19.38 -1.05
CA LYS A 210 12.14 -20.28 -1.61
C LYS A 210 11.91 -21.75 -1.26
N ARG A 211 11.19 -22.03 -0.18
CA ARG A 211 10.93 -23.39 0.33
C ARG A 211 9.45 -23.55 0.64
N PHE A 212 8.93 -24.75 0.42
CA PHE A 212 7.54 -25.07 0.76
C PHE A 212 7.28 -24.98 2.27
N ASP A 213 8.27 -25.33 3.11
CA ASP A 213 8.19 -25.23 4.59
C ASP A 213 7.94 -23.78 5.09
N ASP A 214 8.21 -22.78 4.25
CA ASP A 214 8.03 -21.37 4.56
C ASP A 214 6.66 -20.83 4.11
N LEU A 215 5.81 -21.67 3.52
CA LEU A 215 4.45 -21.34 3.06
C LEU A 215 3.40 -21.98 3.97
N LEU A 216 2.48 -21.17 4.48
CA LEU A 216 1.27 -21.65 5.15
C LEU A 216 0.02 -21.21 4.36
N ILE A 217 -0.87 -22.16 4.04
CA ILE A 217 -2.19 -21.85 3.48
C ILE A 217 -3.18 -21.77 4.65
N ILE A 218 -3.81 -20.62 4.83
CA ILE A 218 -4.55 -20.30 6.08
C ILE A 218 -5.85 -21.09 6.25
N ARG A 219 -6.46 -21.57 5.15
CA ARG A 219 -7.72 -22.31 5.17
C ARG A 219 -7.84 -23.28 3.98
N PRO A 220 -8.70 -24.30 4.08
CA PRO A 220 -9.02 -25.17 2.93
C PRO A 220 -9.55 -24.36 1.74
N PHE A 221 -9.26 -24.82 0.52
CA PHE A 221 -9.68 -24.21 -0.74
C PHE A 221 -9.96 -25.30 -1.79
N GLU A 222 -10.71 -24.96 -2.83
CA GLU A 222 -11.04 -25.89 -3.91
C GLU A 222 -9.81 -26.19 -4.78
N PHE A 223 -9.53 -27.47 -5.04
CA PHE A 223 -8.36 -27.88 -5.83
C PHE A 223 -8.37 -27.27 -7.25
N ALA A 224 -9.55 -27.03 -7.81
CA ALA A 224 -9.74 -26.35 -9.09
C ALA A 224 -9.05 -24.96 -9.15
N THR A 225 -8.85 -24.29 -8.01
CA THR A 225 -8.11 -23.01 -7.94
C THR A 225 -6.66 -23.15 -8.42
N LEU A 226 -6.02 -24.32 -8.28
CA LEU A 226 -4.66 -24.55 -8.77
C LEU A 226 -4.61 -24.92 -10.27
N GLN A 227 -5.77 -25.21 -10.87
CA GLN A 227 -5.87 -25.74 -12.24
C GLN A 227 -6.19 -24.66 -13.28
N VAL A 228 -6.10 -23.39 -12.88
CA VAL A 228 -6.34 -22.25 -13.76
C VAL A 228 -5.30 -22.28 -14.87
N LYS A 229 -5.78 -22.26 -16.12
CA LYS A 229 -4.90 -22.30 -17.29
C LYS A 229 -4.54 -20.88 -17.73
N PRO A 230 -3.31 -20.68 -18.25
CA PRO A 230 -2.97 -19.43 -18.92
C PRO A 230 -3.90 -19.18 -20.10
N SER A 231 -4.06 -17.91 -20.47
CA SER A 231 -4.86 -17.56 -21.65
C SER A 231 -4.23 -18.12 -22.93
N THR A 232 -5.03 -18.28 -23.98
CA THR A 232 -4.54 -18.73 -25.29
C THR A 232 -3.36 -17.89 -25.78
N ALA A 233 -3.45 -16.56 -25.62
CA ALA A 233 -2.38 -15.63 -25.97
C ALA A 233 -1.08 -15.88 -25.16
N GLN A 234 -1.18 -16.15 -23.86
CA GLN A 234 -0.02 -16.49 -23.03
C GLN A 234 0.62 -17.82 -23.46
N ILE A 235 -0.20 -18.82 -23.80
CA ILE A 235 0.28 -20.13 -24.29
C ILE A 235 0.99 -19.97 -25.64
N GLU A 236 0.42 -19.20 -26.56
CA GLU A 236 1.02 -18.91 -27.86
C GLU A 236 2.35 -18.18 -27.72
N GLU A 237 2.44 -17.23 -26.78
CA GLU A 237 3.66 -16.50 -26.50
C GLU A 237 4.75 -17.41 -25.90
N LEU A 238 4.42 -18.28 -24.95
CA LEU A 238 5.36 -19.29 -24.43
C LEU A 238 5.90 -20.19 -25.56
N LYS A 239 5.04 -20.66 -26.46
CA LYS A 239 5.45 -21.44 -27.65
C LYS A 239 6.34 -20.64 -28.60
N ARG A 240 6.11 -19.33 -28.74
CA ARG A 240 6.96 -18.43 -29.55
C ARG A 240 8.35 -18.29 -28.90
N LEU A 241 8.41 -18.08 -27.59
CA LEU A 241 9.66 -17.99 -26.83
C LEU A 241 10.48 -19.29 -26.89
N ASP A 242 9.84 -20.45 -26.77
CA ASP A 242 10.51 -21.75 -26.91
C ASP A 242 11.15 -21.93 -28.30
N ARG A 243 10.43 -21.55 -29.37
CA ARG A 243 10.97 -21.59 -30.73
C ARG A 243 12.20 -20.69 -30.89
N ILE A 244 12.16 -19.48 -30.32
CA ILE A 244 13.30 -18.56 -30.34
C ILE A 244 14.49 -19.12 -29.55
N ALA A 245 14.26 -19.70 -28.38
CA ALA A 245 15.30 -20.32 -27.56
C ALA A 245 15.97 -21.50 -28.29
N GLN A 246 15.17 -22.34 -28.96
CA GLN A 246 15.69 -23.46 -29.78
C GLN A 246 16.52 -22.97 -30.97
N ASN A 247 16.05 -21.95 -31.69
CA ASN A 247 16.79 -21.37 -32.81
C ASN A 247 18.13 -20.77 -32.36
N THR A 248 18.11 -20.02 -31.25
CA THR A 248 19.32 -19.44 -30.65
C THR A 248 20.30 -20.54 -30.26
N ARG A 249 19.85 -21.60 -29.57
CA ARG A 249 20.72 -22.73 -29.22
C ARG A 249 21.38 -23.39 -30.44
N LYS A 250 20.64 -23.56 -31.54
CA LYS A 250 21.19 -24.13 -32.79
C LYS A 250 22.24 -23.22 -33.43
N SER A 251 21.99 -21.92 -33.49
CA SER A 251 22.92 -20.95 -34.10
C SER A 251 24.25 -20.82 -33.35
N PHE A 252 24.24 -20.99 -32.03
CA PHE A 252 25.44 -20.87 -31.18
C PHE A 252 26.00 -22.22 -30.73
N GLN A 253 25.50 -23.33 -31.27
CA GLN A 253 25.90 -24.68 -30.86
C GLN A 253 27.36 -25.03 -31.21
N PHE A 254 27.99 -24.26 -32.09
CA PHE A 254 29.35 -24.48 -32.61
C PHE A 254 30.35 -23.37 -32.25
N ILE A 255 29.99 -22.46 -31.32
CA ILE A 255 30.83 -21.30 -30.93
C ILE A 255 31.58 -21.55 -29.60
N VAL A 256 31.60 -22.80 -29.10
CA VAL A 256 32.39 -23.21 -27.92
C VAL A 256 33.40 -24.27 -28.33
#